data_AF-A0A101SSQ1-F1
#
_entry.id   AF-A0A101SSQ1-F1
#
_cell.length_a   1.000
_cell.length_b   1.000
_cell.length_c   1.000
_cell.angle_alpha   90.00
_cell.angle_beta   90.00
_cell.angle_gamma   90.00
#
_symmetry.space_group_name_H-M   'P 1'
#
loop_
_entity.id
_entity.type
_entity.pdbx_description
1 polymer ?
#
loop_
_entity_poly.entity_id
_entity_poly.type
_entity_poly.pdbx_seq_one_letter_code
_entity_poly.pdbx_strand_id
1 'polypeptide(L)'
;MEGTKPVNKKLAAALSGGAVLVLALSGCSSDEGNKELDAWAKSVCDALPAQDAKVDAANAAIKQAATDNNAPVNVQKTDSQAFQDMSDAYAALAQAVQKAGTPPGVEGGAKKQTDAVAALNTLSTSYADLKKQVDALDTKDQAKFADGLADIATQLGTLSQTGNTALKNLEQGDVKDAMAKQDSCKKVAASASARATTS
;
A
#
# COMPACT_ATOMS: atom_id res chain seq x y z
N MET A 1 -36.72 59.76 -49.42
CA MET A 1 -35.62 58.90 -48.94
C MET A 1 -36.21 57.92 -47.92
N GLU A 2 -37.10 57.00 -48.31
CA GLU A 2 -36.86 55.80 -49.17
C GLU A 2 -35.70 54.96 -48.59
N GLY A 3 -35.87 53.70 -48.17
CA GLY A 3 -37.00 52.79 -48.33
C GLY A 3 -36.92 51.57 -47.39
N THR A 4 -37.98 50.78 -47.44
CA THR A 4 -38.20 49.53 -46.67
C THR A 4 -38.11 48.30 -47.59
N LYS A 5 -37.52 47.21 -47.07
CA LYS A 5 -37.71 45.76 -47.40
C LYS A 5 -37.22 45.26 -48.79
N PRO A 6 -36.82 43.96 -48.95
CA PRO A 6 -37.51 42.78 -48.43
C PRO A 6 -36.68 41.58 -47.91
N VAL A 7 -37.44 40.61 -47.43
CA VAL A 7 -37.08 39.33 -46.77
C VAL A 7 -36.90 38.21 -47.81
N ASN A 8 -36.23 37.12 -47.37
CA ASN A 8 -36.27 35.72 -47.84
C ASN A 8 -35.11 35.22 -48.71
N LYS A 9 -34.31 34.30 -48.14
CA LYS A 9 -34.22 32.93 -48.67
C LYS A 9 -33.73 31.94 -47.60
N LYS A 10 -34.38 30.78 -47.64
CA LYS A 10 -34.29 29.63 -46.75
C LYS A 10 -32.97 28.85 -46.95
N LEU A 11 -32.34 28.45 -45.86
CA LEU A 11 -31.53 27.23 -45.72
C LEU A 11 -31.89 26.69 -44.32
N ALA A 12 -32.97 25.91 -44.17
CA ALA A 12 -33.04 24.45 -44.37
C ALA A 12 -32.09 23.65 -43.46
N ALA A 13 -32.73 22.89 -42.56
CA ALA A 13 -32.31 21.63 -41.93
C ALA A 13 -31.03 21.64 -41.06
N ALA A 14 -31.15 21.55 -39.73
CA ALA A 14 -31.41 20.35 -38.94
C ALA A 14 -30.15 19.48 -38.76
N LEU A 15 -29.63 19.44 -37.53
CA LEU A 15 -29.05 18.26 -36.90
C LEU A 15 -29.04 18.48 -35.39
N SER A 16 -29.98 17.83 -34.73
CA SER A 16 -29.95 17.48 -33.32
C SER A 16 -28.69 16.64 -33.04
N GLY A 17 -28.03 16.89 -31.91
CA GLY A 17 -27.11 15.92 -31.31
C GLY A 17 -25.78 16.50 -30.83
N GLY A 18 -25.55 16.37 -29.52
CA GLY A 18 -24.20 16.40 -28.94
C GLY A 18 -23.76 17.74 -28.38
N ALA A 19 -24.30 18.13 -27.21
CA ALA A 19 -23.50 18.92 -26.29
C ALA A 19 -22.34 18.02 -25.81
N VAL A 20 -21.22 18.03 -26.55
CA VAL A 20 -19.97 17.49 -26.03
C VAL A 20 -19.55 18.45 -24.93
N LEU A 21 -19.83 18.08 -23.68
CA LEU A 21 -19.14 18.62 -22.51
C LEU A 21 -17.66 18.29 -22.69
N VAL A 22 -16.93 19.17 -23.37
CA VAL A 22 -15.48 19.21 -23.29
C VAL A 22 -15.18 19.71 -21.88
N LEU A 23 -14.91 18.77 -20.97
CA LEU A 23 -14.36 19.08 -19.65
C LEU A 23 -12.93 19.61 -19.85
N ALA A 24 -12.85 20.92 -20.08
CA ALA A 24 -11.63 21.68 -19.88
C ALA A 24 -11.36 21.81 -18.38
N LEU A 25 -10.83 20.75 -17.76
CA LEU A 25 -10.35 20.79 -16.38
C LEU A 25 -8.88 21.22 -16.37
N SER A 26 -8.66 22.51 -16.60
CA SER A 26 -7.43 23.18 -16.23
C SER A 26 -7.74 24.31 -15.27
N GLY A 27 -7.50 24.05 -13.98
CA GLY A 27 -7.25 25.10 -12.99
C GLY A 27 -8.43 25.54 -12.12
N CYS A 28 -8.22 25.40 -10.81
CA CYS A 28 -8.83 26.18 -9.73
C CYS A 28 -10.24 25.79 -9.25
N SER A 29 -10.29 24.90 -8.27
CA SER A 29 -11.24 25.02 -7.16
C SER A 29 -10.53 24.66 -5.86
N SER A 30 -10.05 25.71 -5.21
CA SER A 30 -9.85 25.71 -3.76
C SER A 30 -11.20 25.36 -3.10
N ASP A 31 -11.17 24.44 -2.14
CA ASP A 31 -12.29 23.90 -1.33
C ASP A 31 -13.10 22.68 -1.82
N GLU A 32 -13.00 22.22 -3.07
CA GLU A 32 -13.50 20.89 -3.46
C GLU A 32 -12.33 19.97 -3.77
N GLY A 33 -11.92 19.16 -2.78
CA GLY A 33 -10.77 18.25 -2.90
C GLY A 33 -10.81 17.32 -4.12
N ASN A 34 -9.65 16.80 -4.53
CA ASN A 34 -9.48 15.86 -5.63
C ASN A 34 -10.20 14.53 -5.33
N LYS A 35 -11.46 14.42 -5.78
CA LYS A 35 -12.35 13.27 -5.53
C LYS A 35 -11.81 11.98 -6.16
N GLU A 36 -11.13 12.07 -7.30
CA GLU A 36 -10.47 10.92 -7.91
C GLU A 36 -9.31 10.40 -7.07
N LEU A 37 -8.51 11.29 -6.48
CA LEU A 37 -7.45 10.92 -5.55
C LEU A 37 -7.99 10.36 -4.23
N ASP A 38 -9.08 10.93 -3.70
CA ASP A 38 -9.73 10.38 -2.51
C ASP A 38 -10.29 8.97 -2.78
N ALA A 39 -10.87 8.72 -3.97
CA ALA A 39 -11.32 7.38 -4.39
C ALA A 39 -10.16 6.40 -4.59
N TRP A 40 -9.07 6.86 -5.20
CA TRP A 40 -7.83 6.09 -5.31
C TRP A 40 -7.29 5.72 -3.92
N ALA A 41 -7.21 6.69 -3.01
CA ALA A 41 -6.73 6.49 -1.65
C ALA A 41 -7.63 5.50 -0.91
N LYS A 42 -8.95 5.59 -1.06
CA LYS A 42 -9.89 4.61 -0.51
C LYS A 42 -9.59 3.19 -0.97
N SER A 43 -9.33 2.98 -2.27
CA SER A 43 -9.05 1.65 -2.82
C SER A 43 -7.79 1.01 -2.22
N VAL A 44 -6.76 1.82 -1.98
CA VAL A 44 -5.51 1.37 -1.34
C VAL A 44 -5.74 1.16 0.16
N CYS A 45 -6.37 2.13 0.84
CA CYS A 45 -6.61 2.09 2.28
C CYS A 45 -7.52 0.93 2.70
N ASP A 46 -8.51 0.57 1.89
CA ASP A 46 -9.43 -0.54 2.22
C ASP A 46 -8.74 -1.92 2.15
N ALA A 47 -7.58 -2.03 1.48
CA ALA A 47 -6.78 -3.25 1.48
C ALA A 47 -5.88 -3.38 2.74
N LEU A 48 -5.55 -2.28 3.42
CA LEU A 48 -4.59 -2.28 4.52
C LEU A 48 -5.03 -3.07 5.76
N PRO A 49 -6.26 -2.96 6.28
CA PRO A 49 -6.61 -3.53 7.59
C PRO A 49 -6.37 -5.03 7.71
N ALA A 50 -6.73 -5.80 6.67
CA ALA A 50 -6.54 -7.24 6.69
C ALA A 50 -5.06 -7.63 6.69
N GLN A 51 -4.22 -6.87 5.97
CA GLN A 51 -2.79 -7.16 5.86
C GLN A 51 -2.02 -6.67 7.10
N ASP A 52 -2.40 -5.52 7.69
CA ASP A 52 -1.85 -5.05 8.98
C ASP A 52 -2.15 -6.07 10.10
N ALA A 53 -3.39 -6.56 10.19
CA ALA A 53 -3.75 -7.60 11.15
C ALA A 53 -2.96 -8.91 10.93
N LYS A 54 -2.67 -9.26 9.68
CA LYS A 54 -1.87 -10.44 9.33
C LYS A 54 -0.42 -10.29 9.78
N VAL A 55 0.19 -9.14 9.52
CA VAL A 55 1.55 -8.81 9.97
C VAL A 55 1.63 -8.76 11.50
N ASP A 56 0.62 -8.22 12.16
CA ASP A 56 0.55 -8.19 13.63
C ASP A 56 0.45 -9.59 14.24
N ALA A 57 -0.42 -10.44 13.70
CA ALA A 57 -0.55 -11.81 14.16
C ALA A 57 0.78 -12.59 13.97
N ALA A 58 1.45 -12.40 12.83
CA ALA A 58 2.75 -13.01 12.57
C ALA A 58 3.82 -12.53 13.57
N ASN A 59 3.91 -11.23 13.83
CA ASN A 59 4.82 -10.66 14.82
C ASN A 59 4.53 -11.16 16.24
N ALA A 60 3.25 -11.27 16.62
CA ALA A 60 2.85 -11.80 17.91
C ALA A 60 3.24 -13.28 18.06
N ALA A 61 3.03 -14.08 17.01
CA ALA A 61 3.42 -15.49 17.00
C ALA A 61 4.94 -15.69 17.16
N ILE A 62 5.77 -14.90 16.48
CA ILE A 62 7.23 -14.93 16.63
C ILE A 62 7.63 -14.57 18.08
N LYS A 63 7.08 -13.48 18.62
CA LYS A 63 7.36 -13.06 20.01
C LYS A 63 6.99 -14.15 21.01
N GLN A 64 5.82 -14.75 20.85
CA GLN A 64 5.35 -15.84 21.71
C GLN A 64 6.24 -17.09 21.57
N ALA A 65 6.63 -17.44 20.34
CA ALA A 65 7.51 -18.58 20.09
C ALA A 65 8.84 -18.45 20.84
N ALA A 66 9.38 -17.24 20.91
CA ALA A 66 10.62 -16.92 21.61
C ALA A 66 10.50 -16.97 23.15
N THR A 67 9.32 -16.75 23.74
CA THR A 67 9.13 -16.69 25.20
C THR A 67 8.65 -17.99 25.84
N ASP A 68 7.94 -18.84 25.10
CA ASP A 68 7.20 -19.98 25.67
C ASP A 68 8.08 -21.22 25.91
N ASN A 69 9.41 -21.09 25.95
CA ASN A 69 10.36 -22.21 26.06
C ASN A 69 10.08 -23.34 25.04
N ASN A 70 9.78 -22.97 23.79
CA ASN A 70 9.42 -23.91 22.75
C ASN A 70 10.60 -24.76 22.27
N ALA A 71 10.31 -26.00 21.88
CA ALA A 71 11.28 -26.85 21.18
C ALA A 71 11.70 -26.20 19.84
N PRO A 72 12.96 -26.33 19.38
CA PRO A 72 13.45 -25.73 18.14
C PRO A 72 12.55 -25.97 16.92
N VAL A 73 11.99 -27.18 16.79
CA VAL A 73 11.05 -27.52 15.70
C VAL A 73 9.76 -26.70 15.73
N ASN A 74 9.25 -26.34 16.92
CA ASN A 74 8.05 -25.52 17.06
C ASN A 74 8.35 -24.05 16.76
N VAL A 75 9.52 -23.56 17.19
CA VAL A 75 10.00 -22.22 16.85
C VAL A 75 10.16 -22.10 15.33
N GLN A 76 10.89 -23.04 14.70
CA GLN A 76 11.05 -23.09 13.26
C GLN A 76 9.72 -23.04 12.50
N LYS A 77 8.76 -23.89 12.89
CA LYS A 77 7.46 -23.96 12.22
C LYS A 77 6.68 -22.65 12.37
N THR A 78 6.70 -22.07 13.57
CA THR A 78 6.01 -20.80 13.85
C THR A 78 6.62 -19.65 13.07
N ASP A 79 7.94 -19.51 13.11
CA ASP A 79 8.66 -18.44 12.42
C ASP A 79 8.54 -18.58 10.90
N SER A 80 8.58 -19.80 10.37
CA SER A 80 8.35 -20.09 8.95
C SER A 80 6.97 -19.65 8.49
N GLN A 81 5.92 -19.99 9.26
CA GLN A 81 4.57 -19.56 8.95
C GLN A 81 4.43 -18.04 9.07
N ALA A 82 5.00 -17.43 10.10
CA ALA A 82 4.94 -15.99 10.30
C ALA A 82 5.62 -15.23 9.15
N PHE A 83 6.79 -15.67 8.69
CA PHE A 83 7.45 -15.07 7.53
C PHE A 83 6.70 -15.30 6.22
N GLN A 84 6.04 -16.45 6.04
CA GLN A 84 5.11 -16.64 4.92
C GLN A 84 3.96 -15.61 4.97
N ASP A 85 3.34 -15.46 6.13
CA ASP A 85 2.20 -14.55 6.30
C ASP A 85 2.58 -13.09 6.05
N MET A 86 3.76 -12.66 6.50
CA MET A 86 4.30 -11.34 6.17
C MET A 86 4.59 -11.21 4.67
N SER A 87 5.21 -12.21 4.05
CA SER A 87 5.49 -12.22 2.61
C SER A 87 4.22 -12.04 1.79
N ASP A 88 3.18 -12.81 2.11
CA ASP A 88 1.87 -12.73 1.44
C ASP A 88 1.19 -11.37 1.66
N ALA A 89 1.27 -10.84 2.88
CA ALA A 89 0.68 -9.54 3.21
C ALA A 89 1.27 -8.42 2.37
N TYR A 90 2.60 -8.34 2.27
CA TYR A 90 3.27 -7.33 1.45
C TYR A 90 3.00 -7.52 -0.05
N ALA A 91 2.93 -8.78 -0.54
CA ALA A 91 2.53 -9.05 -1.93
C ALA A 91 1.09 -8.57 -2.20
N ALA A 92 0.15 -8.81 -1.28
CA ALA A 92 -1.22 -8.38 -1.40
C ALA A 92 -1.34 -6.84 -1.44
N LEU A 93 -0.55 -6.14 -0.62
CA LEU A 93 -0.46 -4.67 -0.66
C LEU A 93 0.13 -4.18 -1.98
N ALA A 94 1.20 -4.81 -2.49
CA ALA A 94 1.77 -4.48 -3.79
C ALA A 94 0.71 -4.58 -4.90
N GLN A 95 -0.08 -5.67 -4.87
CA GLN A 95 -1.18 -5.86 -5.82
C GLN A 95 -2.29 -4.82 -5.65
N ALA A 96 -2.62 -4.40 -4.43
CA ALA A 96 -3.62 -3.37 -4.19
C ALA A 96 -3.20 -2.03 -4.80
N VAL A 97 -1.95 -1.59 -4.57
CA VAL A 97 -1.38 -0.38 -5.18
C VAL A 97 -1.28 -0.51 -6.70
N GLN A 98 -0.90 -1.68 -7.19
CA GLN A 98 -0.85 -1.96 -8.64
C GLN A 98 -2.22 -1.88 -9.30
N LYS A 99 -3.27 -2.40 -8.65
CA LYS A 99 -4.66 -2.38 -9.14
C LYS A 99 -5.27 -0.99 -9.07
N ALA A 100 -4.93 -0.21 -8.03
CA ALA A 100 -5.36 1.19 -7.91
C ALA A 100 -4.78 2.08 -9.02
N GLY A 101 -3.60 1.72 -9.54
CA GLY A 101 -2.94 2.45 -10.62
C GLY A 101 -2.32 3.76 -10.14
N THR A 102 -2.02 4.66 -11.08
CA THR A 102 -1.38 5.95 -10.79
C THR A 102 -2.31 6.84 -9.94
N PRO A 103 -1.85 7.44 -8.83
CA PRO A 103 -2.64 8.39 -8.06
C PRO A 103 -3.01 9.61 -8.92
N PRO A 104 -4.30 9.90 -9.13
CA PRO A 104 -4.75 10.99 -10.00
C PRO A 104 -4.35 12.37 -9.50
N GLY A 105 -3.86 13.23 -10.40
CA GLY A 105 -3.53 14.63 -10.08
C GLY A 105 -2.28 14.82 -9.21
N VAL A 106 -1.51 13.76 -8.94
CA VAL A 106 -0.29 13.83 -8.13
C VAL A 106 0.94 13.96 -9.03
N GLU A 107 1.77 14.97 -8.77
CA GLU A 107 3.05 15.14 -9.44
C GLU A 107 3.95 13.90 -9.24
N GLY A 108 4.47 13.36 -10.35
CA GLY A 108 5.27 12.14 -10.33
C GLY A 108 4.49 10.89 -9.87
N GLY A 109 3.16 10.91 -9.92
CA GLY A 109 2.29 9.83 -9.43
C GLY A 109 2.65 8.45 -9.98
N ALA A 110 2.96 8.34 -11.28
CA ALA A 110 3.35 7.07 -11.90
C ALA A 110 4.63 6.49 -11.27
N LYS A 111 5.64 7.35 -11.04
CA LYS A 111 6.88 6.94 -10.36
C LYS A 111 6.60 6.54 -8.91
N LYS A 112 5.81 7.32 -8.17
CA LYS A 112 5.41 6.99 -6.80
C LYS A 112 4.71 5.63 -6.70
N GLN A 113 3.80 5.34 -7.64
CA GLN A 113 3.10 4.06 -7.73
C GLN A 113 4.08 2.91 -7.98
N THR A 114 4.96 3.04 -8.99
CA THR A 114 5.88 1.96 -9.36
C THR A 114 6.93 1.71 -8.29
N ASP A 115 7.48 2.78 -7.69
CA ASP A 115 8.43 2.68 -6.58
C ASP A 115 7.79 1.99 -5.36
N ALA A 116 6.53 2.30 -5.05
CA ALA A 116 5.80 1.66 -3.96
C ALA A 116 5.54 0.16 -4.22
N VAL A 117 5.09 -0.20 -5.44
CA VAL A 117 4.89 -1.61 -5.82
C VAL A 117 6.21 -2.37 -5.76
N ALA A 118 7.30 -1.79 -6.27
CA ALA A 118 8.62 -2.41 -6.22
C ALA A 118 9.09 -2.63 -4.77
N ALA A 119 8.89 -1.66 -3.89
CA ALA A 119 9.26 -1.78 -2.48
C ALA A 119 8.45 -2.84 -1.73
N LEU A 120 7.14 -2.90 -1.95
CA LEU A 120 6.26 -3.91 -1.36
C LEU A 120 6.61 -5.32 -1.86
N ASN A 121 6.91 -5.49 -3.14
CA ASN A 121 7.38 -6.76 -3.69
C ASN A 121 8.77 -7.15 -3.16
N THR A 122 9.64 -6.17 -2.93
CA THR A 122 10.95 -6.41 -2.31
C THR A 122 10.77 -6.93 -0.89
N LEU A 123 9.93 -6.27 -0.07
CA LEU A 123 9.58 -6.73 1.27
C LEU A 123 9.01 -8.15 1.25
N SER A 124 8.05 -8.41 0.36
CA SER A 124 7.46 -9.74 0.19
C SER A 124 8.53 -10.80 -0.09
N THR A 125 9.44 -10.52 -1.02
CA THR A 125 10.54 -11.44 -1.37
C THR A 125 11.50 -11.64 -0.21
N SER A 126 11.88 -10.57 0.49
CA SER A 126 12.77 -10.65 1.65
C SER A 126 12.18 -11.53 2.76
N TYR A 127 10.88 -11.41 3.07
CA TYR A 127 10.24 -12.30 4.03
C TYR A 127 10.14 -13.75 3.53
N ALA A 128 9.91 -13.98 2.24
CA ALA A 128 9.96 -15.33 1.68
C ALA A 128 11.38 -15.95 1.78
N ASP A 129 12.43 -15.14 1.68
CA ASP A 129 13.80 -15.61 1.85
C ASP A 129 14.16 -15.87 3.32
N LEU A 130 13.65 -15.06 4.25
CA LEU A 130 13.76 -15.34 5.70
C LEU A 130 13.06 -16.64 6.06
N LYS A 131 11.87 -16.90 5.50
CA LYS A 131 11.18 -18.19 5.64
C LYS A 131 12.09 -19.35 5.22
N LYS A 132 12.71 -19.29 4.03
CA LYS A 132 13.60 -20.35 3.55
C LYS A 132 14.79 -20.57 4.49
N GLN A 133 15.33 -19.50 5.08
CA GLN A 133 16.42 -19.58 6.04
C GLN A 133 15.97 -20.27 7.33
N VAL A 134 14.80 -19.91 7.86
CA VAL A 134 14.19 -20.60 9.01
C VAL A 134 13.99 -22.09 8.71
N ASP A 135 13.40 -22.41 7.56
CA ASP A 135 13.15 -23.80 7.14
C ASP A 135 14.44 -24.64 7.07
N ALA A 136 15.58 -23.99 6.83
CA ALA A 136 16.88 -24.63 6.73
C ALA A 136 17.62 -24.79 8.08
N LEU A 137 17.10 -24.20 9.17
CA LEU A 137 17.73 -24.30 10.49
C LEU A 137 17.78 -25.74 11.00
N ASP A 138 18.87 -26.10 11.67
CA ASP A 138 19.04 -27.42 12.28
C ASP A 138 18.30 -27.49 13.62
N THR A 139 17.10 -28.07 13.63
CA THR A 139 16.28 -28.21 14.85
C THR A 139 16.79 -29.29 15.81
N LYS A 140 17.83 -30.04 15.46
CA LYS A 140 18.40 -31.13 16.28
C LYS A 140 19.63 -30.67 17.07
N ASP A 141 20.25 -29.59 16.65
CA ASP A 141 21.41 -28.97 17.29
C ASP A 141 21.02 -27.59 17.82
N GLN A 142 20.79 -27.50 19.14
CA GLN A 142 20.28 -26.28 19.76
C GLN A 142 21.23 -25.09 19.62
N ALA A 143 22.54 -25.32 19.60
CA ALA A 143 23.52 -24.25 19.43
C ALA A 143 23.45 -23.68 18.01
N LYS A 144 23.48 -24.55 17.00
CA LYS A 144 23.34 -24.11 15.59
C LYS A 144 21.99 -23.48 15.29
N PHE A 145 20.93 -23.98 15.91
CA PHE A 145 19.60 -23.39 15.79
C PHE A 145 19.59 -21.94 16.31
N ALA A 146 20.15 -21.73 17.50
CA ALA A 146 20.24 -20.40 18.11
C ALA A 146 21.11 -19.45 17.27
N ASP A 147 22.26 -19.93 16.77
CA ASP A 147 23.14 -19.14 15.91
C ASP A 147 22.42 -18.71 14.62
N GLY A 148 21.72 -19.63 13.96
CA GLY A 148 20.97 -19.31 12.75
C GLY A 148 19.79 -18.34 12.99
N LEU A 149 19.13 -18.42 14.15
CA LEU A 149 18.13 -17.41 14.54
C LEU A 149 18.77 -16.02 14.75
N ALA A 150 19.98 -15.94 15.28
CA ALA A 150 20.70 -14.67 15.43
C ALA A 150 21.05 -14.02 14.08
N ASP A 151 21.44 -14.83 13.08
CA ASP A 151 21.67 -14.35 11.71
C ASP A 151 20.39 -13.80 11.08
N ILE A 152 19.27 -14.52 11.23
CA ILE A 152 17.94 -14.08 10.77
C ILE A 152 17.53 -12.77 11.45
N ALA A 153 17.73 -12.63 12.76
CA ALA A 153 17.44 -11.41 13.49
C ALA A 153 18.27 -10.21 12.97
N THR A 154 19.53 -10.44 12.62
CA THR A 154 20.41 -9.42 12.01
C THR A 154 19.88 -8.95 10.65
N GLN A 155 19.42 -9.90 9.82
CA GLN A 155 18.81 -9.56 8.52
C GLN A 155 17.49 -8.81 8.68
N LEU A 156 16.64 -9.21 9.63
CA LEU A 156 15.41 -8.48 9.97
C LEU A 156 15.68 -7.04 10.41
N GLY A 157 16.74 -6.82 11.20
CA GLY A 157 17.18 -5.48 11.59
C GLY A 157 17.55 -4.62 10.37
N THR A 158 18.22 -5.21 9.38
CA THR A 158 18.59 -4.54 8.12
C THR A 158 17.37 -4.27 7.23
N LEU A 159 16.45 -5.22 7.13
CA LEU A 159 15.21 -5.11 6.35
C LEU A 159 14.33 -3.96 6.89
N SER A 160 14.23 -3.86 8.22
CA SER A 160 13.45 -2.82 8.89
C SER A 160 13.96 -1.40 8.60
N GLN A 161 15.28 -1.24 8.42
CA GLN A 161 15.89 0.05 8.08
C GLN A 161 15.67 0.43 6.61
N THR A 162 15.77 -0.54 5.70
CA THR A 162 15.80 -0.30 4.25
C THR A 162 14.42 -0.25 3.60
N GLY A 163 13.48 -1.07 4.05
CA GLY A 163 12.12 -1.14 3.49
C GLY A 163 11.28 0.13 3.67
N ASN A 164 11.68 1.00 4.59
CA ASN A 164 10.86 2.13 5.05
C ASN A 164 10.91 3.35 4.11
N THR A 165 11.94 3.49 3.26
CA THR A 165 12.15 4.72 2.46
C THR A 165 11.14 4.88 1.32
N ALA A 166 10.84 3.82 0.58
CA ALA A 166 9.95 3.90 -0.57
C ALA A 166 8.47 4.03 -0.18
N LEU A 167 8.04 3.34 0.89
CA LEU A 167 6.70 3.52 1.46
C LEU A 167 6.50 4.94 2.00
N LYS A 168 7.50 5.48 2.70
CA LYS A 168 7.50 6.89 3.12
C LYS A 168 7.38 7.87 1.95
N ASN A 169 7.88 7.54 0.76
CA ASN A 169 7.77 8.41 -0.42
C ASN A 169 6.40 8.36 -1.08
N LEU A 170 5.68 7.25 -0.96
CA LEU A 170 4.27 7.17 -1.34
C LEU A 170 3.42 8.02 -0.41
N GLU A 171 3.67 7.94 0.91
CA GLU A 171 2.92 8.65 1.96
C GLU A 171 3.36 10.11 2.16
N GLN A 172 3.60 10.84 1.07
CA GLN A 172 3.97 12.26 1.08
C GLN A 172 3.04 13.11 0.22
N GLY A 173 2.89 14.38 0.60
CA GLY A 173 2.08 15.36 -0.12
C GLY A 173 0.62 14.95 -0.21
N ASP A 174 -0.01 15.25 -1.34
CA ASP A 174 -1.45 15.03 -1.55
C ASP A 174 -1.89 13.57 -1.35
N VAL A 175 -1.01 12.60 -1.62
CA VAL A 175 -1.29 11.18 -1.36
C VAL A 175 -1.48 10.92 0.14
N LYS A 176 -0.60 11.49 0.98
CA LYS A 176 -0.70 11.38 2.43
C LYS A 176 -2.01 11.96 2.93
N ASP A 177 -2.36 13.15 2.45
CA ASP A 177 -3.56 13.85 2.89
C ASP A 177 -4.83 13.11 2.45
N ALA A 178 -4.85 12.58 1.23
CA ALA A 178 -5.95 11.75 0.74
C ALA A 178 -6.10 10.45 1.54
N MET A 179 -5.00 9.76 1.86
CA MET A 179 -5.01 8.55 2.69
C MET A 179 -5.45 8.84 4.13
N ALA A 180 -5.00 9.95 4.72
CA ALA A 180 -5.37 10.36 6.08
C ALA A 180 -6.86 10.66 6.24
N LYS A 181 -7.57 11.00 5.16
CA LYS A 181 -9.03 11.17 5.16
C LYS A 181 -9.79 9.85 5.21
N GLN A 182 -9.18 8.74 4.78
CA GLN A 182 -9.87 7.45 4.67
C GLN A 182 -9.96 6.74 6.02
N ASP A 183 -11.17 6.31 6.39
CA ASP A 183 -11.42 5.70 7.70
C ASP A 183 -10.69 4.37 7.91
N SER A 184 -10.50 3.58 6.85
CA SER A 184 -9.72 2.34 6.89
C SER A 184 -8.24 2.60 7.24
N CYS A 185 -7.62 3.60 6.61
CA CYS A 185 -6.27 4.05 6.95
C CYS A 185 -6.17 4.63 8.38
N LYS A 186 -7.14 5.44 8.82
CA LYS A 186 -7.17 5.98 10.19
C LYS A 186 -7.22 4.87 11.24
N LYS A 187 -8.01 3.81 11.01
CA LYS A 187 -8.09 2.66 11.91
C LYS A 187 -6.72 1.98 12.07
N VAL A 188 -6.03 1.73 10.97
CA VAL A 188 -4.69 1.14 10.97
C VAL A 188 -3.69 2.04 11.72
N ALA A 189 -3.71 3.35 11.45
CA ALA A 189 -2.84 4.32 12.13
C ALA A 189 -3.10 4.39 13.65
N ALA A 190 -4.36 4.29 14.07
CA ALA A 190 -4.73 4.24 15.48
C ALA A 190 -4.20 2.95 16.14
N SER A 191 -4.36 1.79 15.49
CA SER A 191 -3.77 0.52 15.95
C SER A 191 -2.25 0.59 16.04
N ALA A 192 -1.57 1.23 15.08
CA ALA A 192 -0.12 1.45 15.10
C ALA A 192 0.32 2.30 16.29
N SER A 193 -0.42 3.37 16.56
CA SER A 193 -0.14 4.29 17.67
C SER A 193 -0.34 3.61 19.03
N ALA A 194 -1.38 2.79 19.18
CA ALA A 194 -1.62 2.01 20.39
C ALA A 194 -0.46 1.04 20.69
N ARG A 195 0.06 0.35 19.65
CA ARG A 195 1.23 -0.54 19.74
C ARG A 195 2.49 0.18 20.25
N ALA A 196 2.72 1.41 19.79
CA ALA A 196 3.88 2.21 20.17
C ALA A 196 3.84 2.69 21.63
N THR A 197 2.65 2.84 22.22
CA THR A 197 2.49 3.23 23.64
C THR A 197 2.57 2.06 24.63
N THR A 198 2.46 0.83 24.13
CA THR A 198 2.53 -0.41 24.95
C THR A 198 3.86 -1.16 24.84
N SER A 199 4.77 -0.70 23.97
CA SER A 199 6.11 -1.27 23.77
C SER A 199 7.14 -0.51 24.60
#